data_AF-A0A3B9CR19-F1
#
_entry.id   AF-A0A3B9CR19-F1
#
_cell.length_a   1.000
_cell.length_b   1.000
_cell.length_c   1.000
_cell.angle_alpha   90.00
_cell.angle_beta   90.00
_cell.angle_gamma   90.00
#
_symmetry.space_group_name_H-M   'P 1'
#
loop_
_entity.id
_entity.type
_entity.pdbx_description
1 polymer ?
#
loop_
_entity_poly.entity_id
_entity_poly.type
_entity_poly.pdbx_seq_one_letter_code
_entity_poly.pdbx_strand_id
1 'polypeptide(L)'
;MESLMSLQRSQSLNTALKIVTAAVFLSHLSSCADERPVIEPFLMEGQLEEGSRAVRQHLERNPDDQSAKFTLGMAQFFQALEGLGQDQYRYGLLAGRARALPFMRLPIAENEEPEQITYEKAREIIQSFVDRLQKAEQTLASVASENVVVPLRLGQVRLDLNGDGETPNEESIWHITQVLQNPRLSNENAQVRDFHIVFDSGDVPWLQGYCHALSAMGEIVLAHDWKDQFERTAHLFYPKVKSPYFFLAEEGTGAFFSFGPQNALDVLAWIHTINYEVTEPDRMRKALLHLETMIQLSRVSWAFIDKEQDDNREWVPNARQTSVMRGFNVTGSVVAGWKEFLDEMDLILKGRKLVPFWRGVRGGVSPFATSVPINPTLGINVRRVFTEPTRLDLALWIQGTAALPYLERGDITSPRKWNQMIGQFRGQFFNFALWFN
;
A
#
# COMPACT_ATOMS: atom_id res chain seq x y z
N MET A 1 -53.80 -46.84 -49.56
CA MET A 1 -53.85 -45.61 -48.73
C MET A 1 -52.91 -45.67 -47.52
N GLU A 2 -52.51 -46.85 -47.02
CA GLU A 2 -51.62 -46.97 -45.86
C GLU A 2 -50.13 -46.68 -46.14
N SER A 3 -49.65 -46.90 -47.37
CA SER A 3 -48.24 -46.65 -47.73
C SER A 3 -47.86 -45.17 -47.78
N LEU A 4 -48.79 -44.28 -48.14
CA LEU A 4 -48.57 -42.83 -48.19
C LEU A 4 -48.56 -42.18 -46.80
N MET A 5 -49.33 -42.70 -45.83
CA MET A 5 -49.33 -42.19 -44.45
C MET A 5 -48.06 -42.55 -43.68
N SER A 6 -47.42 -43.67 -44.02
CA SER A 6 -46.15 -44.12 -43.42
C SER A 6 -44.98 -43.18 -43.77
N LEU A 7 -44.86 -42.79 -45.04
CA LEU A 7 -43.81 -41.88 -45.52
C LEU A 7 -43.95 -40.47 -44.94
N GLN A 8 -45.17 -39.98 -44.77
CA GLN A 8 -45.42 -38.64 -44.21
C GLN A 8 -45.10 -38.58 -42.70
N ARG A 9 -45.36 -39.65 -41.95
CA ARG A 9 -44.96 -39.78 -40.53
C ARG A 9 -43.44 -39.87 -40.35
N SER A 10 -42.75 -40.57 -41.25
CA SER A 10 -41.28 -40.70 -41.19
C SER A 10 -40.58 -39.37 -41.47
N GLN A 11 -41.09 -38.59 -42.43
CA GLN A 11 -40.56 -37.25 -42.71
C GLN A 11 -40.87 -36.25 -41.60
N SER A 12 -42.05 -36.29 -40.98
CA SER A 12 -42.37 -35.40 -39.85
C SER A 12 -41.55 -35.72 -38.60
N LEU A 13 -41.27 -37.00 -38.33
CA LEU A 13 -40.38 -37.41 -37.23
C LEU A 13 -38.93 -37.00 -37.47
N ASN A 14 -38.40 -37.14 -38.70
CA ASN A 14 -37.05 -36.70 -39.03
C ASN A 14 -36.90 -35.17 -39.01
N THR A 15 -37.97 -34.42 -39.29
CA THR A 15 -37.96 -32.95 -39.22
C THR A 15 -38.07 -32.48 -37.77
N ALA A 16 -38.92 -33.09 -36.96
CA ALA A 16 -39.00 -32.81 -35.52
C ALA A 16 -37.71 -33.17 -34.77
N LEU A 17 -37.08 -34.30 -35.12
CA LEU A 17 -35.81 -34.71 -34.50
C LEU A 17 -34.67 -33.74 -34.84
N LYS A 18 -34.61 -33.23 -36.09
CA LYS A 18 -33.64 -32.21 -36.51
C LYS A 18 -33.87 -30.85 -35.84
N ILE A 19 -35.12 -30.45 -35.60
CA ILE A 19 -35.45 -29.21 -34.88
C ILE A 19 -35.08 -29.35 -33.40
N VAL A 20 -35.30 -30.52 -32.78
CA VAL A 20 -34.89 -30.78 -31.40
C VAL A 20 -33.37 -30.88 -31.27
N THR A 21 -32.65 -31.48 -32.23
CA THR A 21 -31.17 -31.47 -32.19
C THR A 21 -30.60 -30.08 -32.46
N ALA A 22 -31.19 -29.29 -33.36
CA ALA A 22 -30.78 -27.90 -33.57
C ALA A 22 -31.09 -27.02 -32.35
N ALA A 23 -32.21 -27.23 -31.66
CA ALA A 23 -32.56 -26.54 -30.42
C ALA A 23 -31.65 -26.94 -29.25
N VAL A 24 -31.19 -28.19 -29.19
CA VAL A 24 -30.21 -28.68 -28.19
C VAL A 24 -28.79 -28.19 -28.50
N PHE A 25 -28.42 -28.01 -29.78
CA PHE A 25 -27.16 -27.36 -30.16
C PHE A 25 -27.19 -25.83 -29.98
N LEU A 26 -28.35 -25.19 -30.17
CA LEU A 26 -28.53 -23.75 -29.92
C LEU A 26 -28.64 -23.43 -28.42
N SER A 27 -29.14 -24.35 -27.58
CA SER A 27 -29.13 -24.20 -26.11
C SER A 27 -27.79 -24.52 -25.46
N HIS A 28 -26.80 -25.02 -26.21
CA HIS A 28 -25.40 -25.12 -25.77
C HIS A 28 -24.51 -23.97 -26.28
N LEU A 29 -25.07 -23.03 -27.06
CA LEU A 29 -24.38 -21.80 -27.46
C LEU A 29 -24.83 -20.57 -26.65
N SER A 30 -25.58 -20.78 -25.56
CA SER A 30 -26.02 -19.71 -24.65
C SER A 30 -25.49 -19.86 -23.21
N SER A 31 -24.27 -20.37 -23.05
CA SER A 31 -23.46 -20.15 -21.85
C SER A 31 -22.10 -19.56 -22.22
N CYS A 32 -22.10 -18.42 -22.91
CA CYS A 32 -20.96 -17.49 -22.84
C CYS A 32 -21.27 -16.43 -21.76
N ALA A 33 -21.76 -16.90 -20.62
CA ALA A 33 -21.80 -16.10 -19.40
C ALA A 33 -20.38 -16.15 -18.84
N ASP A 34 -19.57 -15.17 -19.25
CA ASP A 34 -18.44 -14.59 -18.50
C ASP A 34 -17.79 -15.57 -17.49
N GLU A 35 -17.04 -16.58 -17.98
CA GLU A 35 -16.23 -17.49 -17.15
C GLU A 35 -15.01 -16.75 -16.57
N ARG A 36 -15.20 -15.56 -16.00
CA ARG A 36 -14.16 -14.94 -15.20
C ARG A 36 -13.98 -15.78 -13.94
N PRO A 37 -12.75 -16.18 -13.57
CA PRO A 37 -12.52 -16.85 -12.31
C PRO A 37 -13.00 -15.90 -11.22
N VAL A 38 -14.02 -16.31 -10.47
CA VAL A 38 -14.45 -15.59 -9.29
C VAL A 38 -13.32 -15.78 -8.27
N ILE A 39 -12.41 -14.80 -8.18
CA ILE A 39 -11.33 -14.84 -7.19
C ILE A 39 -11.88 -14.62 -5.79
N GLU A 40 -13.05 -13.99 -5.69
CA GLU A 40 -13.65 -13.50 -4.46
C GLU A 40 -13.76 -14.59 -3.36
N PRO A 41 -14.19 -15.84 -3.64
CA PRO A 41 -14.13 -16.93 -2.67
C PRO A 41 -12.72 -17.21 -2.13
N PHE A 42 -11.70 -17.25 -3.00
CA PHE A 42 -10.32 -17.47 -2.56
C PHE A 42 -9.83 -16.33 -1.67
N LEU A 43 -10.17 -15.08 -2.00
CA LEU A 43 -9.80 -13.91 -1.18
C LEU A 43 -10.55 -13.89 0.16
N MET A 44 -11.79 -14.37 0.20
CA MET A 44 -12.58 -14.48 1.44
C MET A 44 -12.11 -15.61 2.35
N GLU A 45 -11.55 -16.67 1.78
CA GLU A 45 -10.99 -17.81 2.53
C GLU A 45 -9.52 -17.60 2.92
N GLY A 46 -8.87 -16.53 2.44
CA GLY A 46 -7.44 -16.27 2.67
C GLY A 46 -6.49 -17.11 1.79
N GLN A 47 -7.02 -17.78 0.77
CA GLN A 47 -6.27 -18.66 -0.13
C GLN A 47 -5.66 -17.86 -1.29
N LEU A 48 -4.83 -16.87 -0.98
CA LEU A 48 -4.31 -15.92 -1.96
C LEU A 48 -3.45 -16.59 -3.05
N GLU A 49 -2.67 -17.62 -2.70
CA GLU A 49 -1.84 -18.35 -3.66
C GLU A 49 -2.66 -19.24 -4.60
N GLU A 50 -3.67 -19.94 -4.08
CA GLU A 50 -4.63 -20.71 -4.88
C GLU A 50 -5.40 -19.79 -5.83
N GLY A 51 -5.91 -18.66 -5.32
CA GLY A 51 -6.60 -17.65 -6.12
C GLY A 51 -5.70 -17.09 -7.22
N SER A 52 -4.47 -16.71 -6.89
CA SER A 52 -3.48 -16.23 -7.86
C SER A 52 -3.12 -17.28 -8.91
N ARG A 53 -3.08 -18.56 -8.54
CA ARG A 53 -2.82 -19.69 -9.45
C ARG A 53 -4.00 -19.91 -10.40
N ALA A 54 -5.22 -19.87 -9.89
CA ALA A 54 -6.44 -20.00 -10.69
C ALA A 54 -6.56 -18.87 -11.73
N VAL A 55 -6.31 -17.61 -11.33
CA VAL A 55 -6.33 -16.47 -12.27
C VAL A 55 -5.21 -16.58 -13.30
N ARG A 56 -4.00 -17.03 -12.92
CA ARG A 56 -2.92 -17.30 -13.89
C ARG A 56 -3.34 -18.32 -14.96
N GLN A 57 -3.95 -19.43 -14.56
CA GLN A 57 -4.43 -20.45 -15.50
C GLN A 57 -5.54 -19.93 -16.44
N HIS A 58 -6.38 -19.02 -15.96
CA HIS A 58 -7.36 -18.34 -16.81
C HIS A 58 -6.68 -17.43 -17.84
N LEU A 59 -5.68 -16.65 -17.42
CA LEU A 59 -4.94 -15.74 -18.30
C LEU A 59 -4.12 -16.47 -19.37
N GLU A 60 -3.70 -17.72 -19.14
CA GLU A 60 -3.08 -18.56 -20.18
C GLU A 60 -4.05 -18.84 -21.34
N ARG A 61 -5.36 -18.90 -21.06
CA ARG A 61 -6.41 -19.13 -22.07
C ARG A 61 -6.98 -17.81 -22.62
N ASN A 62 -7.00 -16.77 -21.78
CA ASN A 62 -7.61 -15.47 -22.05
C ASN A 62 -6.60 -14.34 -21.78
N PRO A 63 -5.52 -14.21 -22.58
CA PRO A 63 -4.43 -13.27 -22.30
C PRO A 63 -4.82 -11.78 -22.42
N ASP A 64 -5.98 -11.48 -23.02
CA ASP A 64 -6.46 -10.11 -23.21
C ASP A 64 -7.47 -9.66 -22.14
N ASP A 65 -7.77 -10.52 -21.16
CA ASP A 65 -8.68 -10.19 -20.06
C ASP A 65 -8.01 -9.24 -19.05
N GLN A 66 -8.31 -7.94 -19.20
CA GLN A 66 -7.72 -6.87 -18.39
C GLN A 66 -8.17 -6.95 -16.93
N SER A 67 -9.44 -7.28 -16.68
CA SER A 67 -9.98 -7.46 -15.34
C SER A 67 -9.31 -8.61 -14.62
N ALA A 68 -9.03 -9.73 -15.30
CA ALA A 68 -8.29 -10.84 -14.73
C ALA A 68 -6.81 -10.48 -14.44
N LYS A 69 -6.14 -9.73 -15.32
CA LYS A 69 -4.78 -9.23 -15.05
C LYS A 69 -4.73 -8.31 -13.84
N PHE A 70 -5.68 -7.37 -13.74
CA PHE A 70 -5.77 -6.48 -12.60
C PHE A 70 -6.04 -7.27 -11.30
N THR A 71 -6.96 -8.22 -11.36
CA THR A 71 -7.26 -9.13 -10.25
C THR A 71 -6.04 -9.93 -9.79
N LEU A 72 -5.22 -10.43 -10.72
CA LEU A 72 -3.96 -11.11 -10.39
C LEU A 72 -2.96 -10.16 -9.72
N GLY A 73 -2.81 -8.94 -10.24
CA GLY A 73 -1.92 -7.94 -9.64
C GLY A 73 -2.36 -7.55 -8.22
N MET A 74 -3.66 -7.40 -7.99
CA MET A 74 -4.23 -7.15 -6.66
C MET A 74 -3.99 -8.31 -5.71
N ALA A 75 -4.19 -9.56 -6.15
CA ALA A 75 -3.90 -10.73 -5.34
C ALA A 75 -2.41 -10.80 -4.96
N GLN A 76 -1.50 -10.56 -5.91
CA GLN A 76 -0.06 -10.51 -5.65
C GLN A 76 0.33 -9.38 -4.68
N PHE A 77 -0.33 -8.23 -4.75
CA PHE A 77 -0.15 -7.16 -3.79
C PHE A 77 -0.56 -7.60 -2.37
N PHE A 78 -1.72 -8.25 -2.23
CA PHE A 78 -2.13 -8.81 -0.94
C PHE A 78 -1.17 -9.90 -0.44
N GLN A 79 -0.61 -10.73 -1.32
CA GLN A 79 0.45 -11.69 -0.97
C GLN A 79 1.75 -11.02 -0.49
N ALA A 80 2.04 -9.79 -0.94
CA ALA A 80 3.16 -9.02 -0.42
C ALA A 80 2.92 -8.57 1.03
N LEU A 81 1.70 -8.10 1.33
CA LEU A 81 1.29 -7.72 2.68
C LEU A 81 1.20 -8.93 3.62
N GLU A 82 0.62 -10.04 3.15
CA GLU A 82 0.53 -11.30 3.89
C GLU A 82 1.92 -11.85 4.22
N GLY A 83 2.82 -11.92 3.23
CA GLY A 83 4.19 -12.36 3.45
C GLY A 83 4.94 -11.50 4.47
N LEU A 84 4.75 -10.18 4.43
CA LEU A 84 5.30 -9.28 5.44
C LEU A 84 4.68 -9.58 6.83
N GLY A 85 3.37 -9.77 6.91
CA GLY A 85 2.67 -10.15 8.14
C GLY A 85 3.21 -11.44 8.75
N GLN A 86 3.36 -12.48 7.93
CA GLN A 86 3.90 -13.78 8.34
C GLN A 86 5.35 -13.67 8.83
N ASP A 87 6.19 -12.90 8.15
CA ASP A 87 7.56 -12.63 8.62
C ASP A 87 7.55 -11.92 9.99
N GLN A 88 6.66 -10.94 10.18
CA GLN A 88 6.53 -10.24 11.46
C GLN A 88 5.99 -11.16 12.57
N TYR A 89 4.99 -12.01 12.28
CA TYR A 89 4.47 -13.00 13.22
C TYR A 89 5.55 -14.02 13.63
N ARG A 90 6.30 -14.54 12.65
CA ARG A 90 7.38 -15.52 12.86
C ARG A 90 8.42 -15.05 13.87
N TYR A 91 8.78 -13.78 13.85
CA TYR A 91 9.75 -13.18 14.78
C TYR A 91 9.09 -12.51 16.01
N GLY A 92 7.75 -12.52 16.10
CA GLY A 92 7.00 -11.98 17.23
C GLY A 92 7.00 -10.47 17.32
N LEU A 93 6.96 -9.75 16.18
CA LEU A 93 6.94 -8.29 16.16
C LEU A 93 5.86 -7.74 17.08
N LEU A 94 6.27 -6.86 17.99
CA LEU A 94 5.48 -6.13 18.98
C LEU A 94 4.69 -7.00 19.96
N ALA A 95 4.50 -8.31 19.74
CA ALA A 95 3.76 -9.22 20.62
C ALA A 95 2.45 -8.57 21.14
N GLY A 96 2.10 -8.73 22.41
CA GLY A 96 0.97 -8.03 23.05
C GLY A 96 1.01 -6.47 23.07
N ARG A 97 1.95 -5.82 22.37
CA ARG A 97 2.16 -4.35 22.33
C ARG A 97 1.80 -3.70 21.00
N ALA A 98 1.28 -4.46 20.04
CA ALA A 98 0.85 -3.93 18.74
C ALA A 98 -0.04 -2.67 18.86
N ARG A 99 -0.76 -2.52 19.98
CA ARG A 99 -1.63 -1.36 20.26
C ARG A 99 -0.89 -0.05 20.59
N ALA A 100 0.42 -0.06 20.85
CA ALA A 100 1.16 1.11 21.33
C ALA A 100 1.69 2.04 20.22
N LEU A 101 2.03 1.53 19.03
CA LEU A 101 2.69 2.29 17.97
C LEU A 101 1.76 2.60 16.79
N PRO A 102 1.39 3.87 16.50
CA PRO A 102 0.36 4.23 15.50
C PRO A 102 0.54 3.65 14.09
N PHE A 103 1.78 3.36 13.67
CA PHE A 103 2.11 2.98 12.29
C PHE A 103 2.49 1.51 12.11
N MET A 104 2.51 0.70 13.18
CA MET A 104 2.89 -0.73 13.15
C MET A 104 1.82 -1.61 13.81
N ARG A 105 0.53 -1.27 13.62
CA ARG A 105 -0.63 -1.93 14.27
C ARG A 105 -1.35 -2.93 13.37
N LEU A 106 -0.61 -3.76 12.66
CA LEU A 106 -1.28 -4.91 12.05
C LEU A 106 -1.83 -5.78 13.19
N PRO A 107 -3.11 -6.22 13.14
CA PRO A 107 -3.72 -7.09 14.14
C PRO A 107 -3.19 -8.52 13.96
N ILE A 108 -1.89 -8.69 14.17
CA ILE A 108 -1.21 -9.97 14.13
C ILE A 108 -1.39 -10.62 15.50
N ALA A 109 -1.76 -11.89 15.54
CA ALA A 109 -1.83 -12.67 16.77
C ALA A 109 -0.46 -12.71 17.48
N GLU A 110 -0.46 -12.94 18.79
CA GLU A 110 0.79 -13.10 19.53
C GLU A 110 1.36 -14.50 19.25
N ASN A 111 2.61 -14.56 18.77
CA ASN A 111 3.32 -15.81 18.58
C ASN A 111 3.87 -16.31 19.93
N GLU A 112 3.42 -17.48 20.38
CA GLU A 112 3.86 -18.08 21.65
C GLU A 112 5.34 -18.52 21.63
N GLU A 113 5.85 -18.91 20.45
CA GLU A 113 7.22 -19.41 20.27
C GLU A 113 7.95 -18.67 19.14
N PRO A 114 8.22 -17.36 19.30
CA PRO A 114 8.85 -16.57 18.24
C PRO A 114 10.27 -17.06 17.96
N GLU A 115 10.69 -17.02 16.70
CA GLU A 115 12.07 -17.30 16.31
C GLU A 115 13.01 -16.15 16.71
N GLN A 116 14.30 -16.45 16.87
CA GLN A 116 15.30 -15.41 17.11
C GLN A 116 15.60 -14.65 15.81
N ILE A 117 15.46 -13.32 15.83
CA ILE A 117 15.76 -12.46 14.68
C ILE A 117 17.22 -11.94 14.71
N THR A 118 17.85 -11.85 13.54
CA THR A 118 19.15 -11.19 13.33
C THR A 118 18.99 -9.98 12.42
N TYR A 119 20.00 -9.10 12.36
CA TYR A 119 19.99 -7.94 11.47
C TYR A 119 19.84 -8.36 10.00
N GLU A 120 20.57 -9.39 9.60
CA GLU A 120 20.56 -9.91 8.23
C GLU A 120 19.15 -10.40 7.85
N LYS A 121 18.47 -11.07 8.78
CA LYS A 121 17.11 -11.54 8.58
C LYS A 121 16.11 -10.39 8.53
N ALA A 122 16.24 -9.41 9.41
CA ALA A 122 15.39 -8.22 9.39
C ALA A 122 15.55 -7.43 8.07
N ARG A 123 16.77 -7.38 7.51
CA ARG A 123 17.02 -6.82 6.17
C ARG A 123 16.41 -7.67 5.05
N GLU A 124 16.48 -9.00 5.15
CA GLU A 124 15.89 -9.93 4.18
C GLU A 124 14.36 -9.82 4.10
N ILE A 125 13.67 -9.55 5.22
CA ILE A 125 12.22 -9.31 5.25
C ILE A 125 11.86 -8.10 4.39
N ILE A 126 12.59 -6.99 4.54
CA ILE A 126 12.36 -5.78 3.73
C ILE A 126 12.66 -6.03 2.25
N GLN A 127 13.74 -6.76 1.94
CA GLN A 127 14.07 -7.12 0.55
C GLN A 127 12.97 -7.99 -0.07
N SER A 128 12.51 -9.03 0.64
CA SER A 128 11.44 -9.91 0.17
C SER A 128 10.13 -9.16 -0.06
N PHE A 129 9.82 -8.19 0.80
CA PHE A 129 8.65 -7.33 0.63
C PHE A 129 8.75 -6.48 -0.64
N VAL A 130 9.89 -5.83 -0.89
CA VAL A 130 10.13 -5.06 -2.11
C VAL A 130 10.03 -5.93 -3.36
N ASP A 131 10.59 -7.15 -3.33
CA ASP A 131 10.55 -8.10 -4.45
C ASP A 131 9.10 -8.56 -4.77
N ARG A 132 8.29 -8.80 -3.74
CA ARG A 132 6.87 -9.16 -3.90
C ARG A 132 6.05 -7.99 -4.46
N LEU A 133 6.30 -6.76 -4.00
CA LEU A 133 5.66 -5.56 -4.56
C LEU A 133 6.05 -5.36 -6.03
N GLN A 134 7.31 -5.59 -6.39
CA GLN A 134 7.77 -5.50 -7.77
C GLN A 134 7.05 -6.52 -8.67
N LYS A 135 6.83 -7.75 -8.19
CA LYS A 135 6.05 -8.76 -8.91
C LYS A 135 4.61 -8.31 -9.16
N ALA A 136 3.96 -7.76 -8.13
CA ALA A 136 2.61 -7.21 -8.24
C ALA A 136 2.55 -6.06 -9.26
N GLU A 137 3.49 -5.12 -9.16
CA GLU A 137 3.62 -3.98 -10.07
C GLU A 137 3.79 -4.43 -11.53
N GLN A 138 4.67 -5.39 -11.80
CA GLN A 138 4.88 -5.91 -13.16
C GLN A 138 3.60 -6.50 -13.77
N THR A 139 2.81 -7.22 -12.97
CA THR A 139 1.51 -7.74 -13.43
C THR A 139 0.54 -6.60 -13.69
N LEU A 140 0.44 -5.64 -12.76
CA LEU A 140 -0.44 -4.48 -12.91
C LEU A 140 -0.06 -3.64 -14.13
N ALA A 141 1.23 -3.44 -14.41
CA ALA A 141 1.74 -2.69 -15.55
C ALA A 141 1.36 -3.33 -16.91
N SER A 142 1.03 -4.62 -16.92
CA SER A 142 0.57 -5.34 -18.12
C SER A 142 -0.93 -5.12 -18.44
N VAL A 143 -1.68 -4.48 -17.54
CA VAL A 143 -3.09 -4.16 -17.71
C VAL A 143 -3.22 -2.94 -18.63
N ALA A 144 -3.86 -3.12 -19.78
CA ALA A 144 -4.31 -2.00 -20.59
C ALA A 144 -5.45 -1.28 -19.85
N SER A 145 -5.27 0.02 -19.58
CA SER A 145 -6.15 0.79 -18.69
C SER A 145 -7.55 1.11 -19.25
N GLU A 146 -8.10 0.29 -20.16
CA GLU A 146 -9.45 0.45 -20.70
C GLU A 146 -10.33 -0.75 -20.36
N ASN A 147 -11.58 -0.49 -19.94
CA ASN A 147 -12.63 -1.49 -19.67
C ASN A 147 -12.33 -2.45 -18.50
N VAL A 148 -11.60 -2.03 -17.47
CA VAL A 148 -11.44 -2.81 -16.24
C VAL A 148 -12.67 -2.62 -15.37
N VAL A 149 -13.26 -3.72 -14.92
CA VAL A 149 -14.38 -3.74 -13.96
C VAL A 149 -14.22 -4.97 -13.08
N VAL A 150 -13.90 -4.75 -11.80
CA VAL A 150 -13.67 -5.81 -10.80
C VAL A 150 -14.48 -5.52 -9.54
N PRO A 151 -15.69 -6.11 -9.39
CA PRO A 151 -16.41 -6.06 -8.14
C PRO A 151 -15.68 -6.89 -7.08
N LEU A 152 -15.44 -6.30 -5.92
CA LEU A 152 -14.81 -6.96 -4.78
C LEU A 152 -15.43 -6.50 -3.47
N ARG A 153 -15.78 -7.45 -2.60
CA ARG A 153 -16.08 -7.15 -1.20
C ARG A 153 -14.79 -7.04 -0.40
N LEU A 154 -14.08 -5.94 -0.56
CA LEU A 154 -12.76 -5.73 0.07
C LEU A 154 -12.79 -5.95 1.59
N GLY A 155 -13.88 -5.58 2.25
CA GLY A 155 -14.04 -5.78 3.69
C GLY A 155 -14.09 -7.25 4.13
N GLN A 156 -14.34 -8.17 3.21
CA GLN A 156 -14.38 -9.62 3.44
C GLN A 156 -13.08 -10.32 3.02
N VAL A 157 -12.15 -9.62 2.37
CA VAL A 157 -10.84 -10.17 2.04
C VAL A 157 -10.07 -10.42 3.32
N ARG A 158 -9.46 -11.61 3.41
CA ARG A 158 -8.68 -12.05 4.56
C ARG A 158 -7.23 -12.28 4.14
N LEU A 159 -6.31 -12.00 5.07
CA LEU A 159 -4.86 -12.23 4.89
C LEU A 159 -4.42 -13.20 5.97
N ASP A 160 -3.81 -14.32 5.62
CA ASP A 160 -3.27 -15.27 6.60
C ASP A 160 -1.97 -14.72 7.22
N LEU A 161 -2.11 -13.83 8.20
CA LEU A 161 -1.00 -13.06 8.76
C LEU A 161 -0.12 -13.90 9.70
N ASN A 162 -0.64 -14.97 10.27
CA ASN A 162 0.08 -15.84 11.19
C ASN A 162 0.61 -17.14 10.51
N GLY A 163 0.14 -17.44 9.30
CA GLY A 163 0.56 -18.60 8.51
C GLY A 163 0.00 -19.93 9.00
N ASP A 164 -1.09 -19.93 9.78
CA ASP A 164 -1.72 -21.15 10.31
C ASP A 164 -2.75 -21.76 9.34
N GLY A 165 -3.08 -21.07 8.25
CA GLY A 165 -4.06 -21.49 7.24
C GLY A 165 -5.52 -21.31 7.67
N GLU A 166 -5.77 -20.76 8.87
CA GLU A 166 -7.06 -20.29 9.34
C GLU A 166 -7.12 -18.77 9.23
N THR A 167 -8.19 -18.22 8.66
CA THR A 167 -8.34 -16.76 8.55
C THR A 167 -9.51 -16.27 9.40
N PRO A 168 -9.34 -16.02 10.70
CA PRO A 168 -10.42 -15.48 11.54
C PRO A 168 -10.82 -14.06 11.09
N ASN A 169 -11.97 -13.57 11.56
CA ASN A 169 -12.47 -12.23 11.19
C ASN A 169 -11.50 -11.09 11.55
N GLU A 170 -10.62 -11.32 12.53
CA GLU A 170 -9.58 -10.38 12.97
C GLU A 170 -8.50 -10.13 11.90
N GLU A 171 -8.38 -11.04 10.93
CA GLU A 171 -7.44 -10.96 9.81
C GLU A 171 -8.09 -10.40 8.53
N SER A 172 -9.32 -9.90 8.62
CA SER A 172 -9.98 -9.19 7.52
C SER A 172 -9.38 -7.80 7.30
N ILE A 173 -9.25 -7.38 6.04
CA ILE A 173 -8.79 -6.02 5.69
C ILE A 173 -9.64 -4.94 6.38
N TRP A 174 -10.94 -5.20 6.57
CA TRP A 174 -11.82 -4.30 7.32
C TRP A 174 -11.37 -4.13 8.78
N HIS A 175 -11.10 -5.21 9.49
CA HIS A 175 -10.62 -5.14 10.87
C HIS A 175 -9.29 -4.39 10.98
N ILE A 176 -8.36 -4.68 10.05
CA ILE A 176 -7.09 -3.97 9.93
C ILE A 176 -7.33 -2.46 9.80
N THR A 177 -8.21 -2.03 8.89
CA THR A 177 -8.52 -0.60 8.71
C THR A 177 -9.18 0.04 9.93
N GLN A 178 -10.04 -0.69 10.66
CA GLN A 178 -10.67 -0.18 11.88
C GLN A 178 -9.67 0.03 13.02
N VAL A 179 -8.76 -0.94 13.23
CA VAL A 179 -7.71 -0.85 14.26
C VAL A 179 -6.77 0.32 13.99
N LEU A 180 -6.46 0.59 12.70
CA LEU A 180 -5.67 1.75 12.29
C LEU A 180 -6.40 3.08 12.53
N GLN A 181 -7.71 3.15 12.28
CA GLN A 181 -8.50 4.38 12.41
C GLN A 181 -8.92 4.72 13.86
N ASN A 182 -9.29 3.73 14.67
CA ASN A 182 -9.73 3.95 16.05
C ASN A 182 -9.12 2.90 17.02
N PRO A 183 -8.01 3.25 17.69
CA PRO A 183 -7.23 2.31 18.52
C PRO A 183 -7.94 1.81 19.79
N ARG A 184 -9.11 2.35 20.14
CA ARG A 184 -9.88 1.97 21.34
C ARG A 184 -10.98 0.96 21.05
N LEU A 185 -11.20 0.59 19.79
CA LEU A 185 -12.17 -0.44 19.43
C LEU A 185 -11.64 -1.80 19.90
N SER A 186 -12.46 -2.56 20.63
CA SER A 186 -12.15 -3.93 21.01
C SER A 186 -12.34 -4.87 19.80
N ASN A 187 -11.56 -5.96 19.76
CA ASN A 187 -11.67 -7.02 18.73
C ASN A 187 -13.09 -7.62 18.65
N GLU A 188 -13.88 -7.51 19.72
CA GLU A 188 -15.17 -8.19 19.87
C GLU A 188 -16.34 -7.58 19.08
N ASN A 189 -16.21 -6.38 18.49
CA ASN A 189 -17.33 -5.69 17.83
C ASN A 189 -17.09 -5.29 16.36
N ALA A 190 -16.05 -5.83 15.71
CA ALA A 190 -15.83 -5.62 14.28
C ALA A 190 -16.84 -6.43 13.46
N GLN A 191 -18.10 -5.99 13.40
CA GLN A 191 -19.02 -6.47 12.38
C GLN A 191 -18.39 -6.16 11.02
N VAL A 192 -18.01 -7.22 10.29
CA VAL A 192 -17.59 -7.14 8.90
C VAL A 192 -18.71 -6.45 8.13
N ARG A 193 -18.48 -5.21 7.73
CA ARG A 193 -19.42 -4.51 6.86
C ARG A 193 -19.13 -4.91 5.43
N ASP A 194 -20.19 -5.00 4.64
CA ASP A 194 -20.11 -5.27 3.21
C ASP A 194 -19.51 -4.04 2.51
N PHE A 195 -18.17 -3.93 2.50
CA PHE A 195 -17.44 -2.98 1.66
C PHE A 195 -17.36 -3.53 0.26
N HIS A 196 -18.50 -3.52 -0.41
CA HIS A 196 -18.57 -3.85 -1.82
C HIS A 196 -18.06 -2.65 -2.61
N ILE A 197 -16.94 -2.85 -3.29
CA ILE A 197 -16.28 -1.89 -4.18
C ILE A 197 -16.38 -2.42 -5.59
N VAL A 198 -16.53 -1.55 -6.58
CA VAL A 198 -16.28 -1.93 -7.98
C VAL A 198 -15.03 -1.19 -8.41
N PHE A 199 -13.93 -1.92 -8.52
CA PHE A 199 -12.69 -1.33 -9.02
C PHE A 199 -12.73 -1.18 -10.53
N ASP A 200 -12.13 -0.11 -11.03
CA ASP A 200 -12.16 0.25 -12.44
C ASP A 200 -10.78 0.53 -13.05
N SER A 201 -10.78 1.13 -14.25
CA SER A 201 -9.57 1.53 -14.96
C SER A 201 -8.71 2.54 -14.23
N GLY A 202 -9.28 3.45 -13.43
CA GLY A 202 -8.57 4.43 -12.61
C GLY A 202 -7.87 3.82 -11.41
N ASP A 203 -8.39 2.70 -10.90
CA ASP A 203 -7.81 1.98 -9.76
C ASP A 203 -6.55 1.16 -10.11
N VAL A 204 -6.37 0.81 -11.37
CA VAL A 204 -5.17 0.11 -11.86
C VAL A 204 -3.90 0.93 -11.62
N PRO A 205 -3.73 2.15 -12.20
CA PRO A 205 -2.58 2.99 -11.94
C PRO A 205 -2.52 3.48 -10.48
N TRP A 206 -3.66 3.56 -9.77
CA TRP A 206 -3.67 3.83 -8.35
C TRP A 206 -2.90 2.76 -7.58
N LEU A 207 -3.23 1.47 -7.76
CA LEU A 207 -2.56 0.38 -7.05
C LEU A 207 -1.10 0.20 -7.48
N GLN A 208 -0.78 0.46 -8.75
CA GLN A 208 0.62 0.54 -9.20
C GLN A 208 1.38 1.63 -8.44
N GLY A 209 0.78 2.81 -8.29
CA GLY A 209 1.33 3.92 -7.51
C GLY A 209 1.65 3.52 -6.08
N TYR A 210 0.76 2.78 -5.42
CA TYR A 210 1.00 2.22 -4.08
C TYR A 210 2.17 1.26 -4.02
N CYS A 211 2.30 0.38 -5.01
CA CYS A 211 3.46 -0.52 -5.11
C CYS A 211 4.75 0.31 -5.15
N HIS A 212 4.80 1.35 -5.99
CA HIS A 212 5.96 2.25 -6.05
C HIS A 212 6.20 3.01 -4.74
N ALA A 213 5.17 3.55 -4.09
CA ALA A 213 5.32 4.25 -2.82
C ALA A 213 5.95 3.36 -1.74
N LEU A 214 5.45 2.13 -1.58
CA LEU A 214 5.96 1.17 -0.60
C LEU A 214 7.37 0.66 -0.99
N SER A 215 7.62 0.40 -2.27
CA SER A 215 8.96 0.05 -2.76
C SER A 215 9.98 1.17 -2.50
N ALA A 216 9.59 2.45 -2.66
CA ALA A 216 10.48 3.57 -2.33
C ALA A 216 10.89 3.56 -0.85
N MET A 217 9.94 3.30 0.07
CA MET A 217 10.24 3.19 1.50
C MET A 217 11.20 2.03 1.78
N GLY A 218 10.95 0.87 1.19
CA GLY A 218 11.81 -0.31 1.32
C GLY A 218 13.23 -0.04 0.79
N GLU A 219 13.36 0.57 -0.40
CA GLU A 219 14.65 0.90 -0.99
C GLU A 219 15.42 1.94 -0.16
N ILE A 220 14.76 2.92 0.46
CA ILE A 220 15.40 3.86 1.40
C ILE A 220 15.94 3.10 2.61
N VAL A 221 15.15 2.22 3.24
CA VAL A 221 15.61 1.41 4.40
C VAL A 221 16.78 0.52 4.00
N LEU A 222 16.72 -0.10 2.83
CA LEU A 222 17.79 -0.96 2.33
C LEU A 222 19.03 -0.17 1.91
N ALA A 223 18.93 1.10 1.50
CA ALA A 223 20.10 1.91 1.15
C ALA A 223 21.07 2.13 2.32
N HIS A 224 20.56 2.02 3.55
CA HIS A 224 21.24 2.38 4.79
C HIS A 224 21.66 1.14 5.59
N ASP A 225 22.79 1.25 6.29
CA ASP A 225 23.17 0.29 7.33
C ASP A 225 22.66 0.74 8.70
N TRP A 226 21.63 0.04 9.18
CA TRP A 226 20.97 0.27 10.47
C TRP A 226 21.30 -0.84 11.49
N LYS A 227 22.39 -1.58 11.28
CA LYS A 227 22.83 -2.66 12.17
C LYS A 227 23.04 -2.21 13.61
N ASP A 228 23.75 -1.10 13.82
CA ASP A 228 24.03 -0.60 15.19
C ASP A 228 22.73 -0.28 15.95
N GLN A 229 21.75 0.34 15.29
CA GLN A 229 20.44 0.55 15.90
C GLN A 229 19.73 -0.78 16.16
N PHE A 230 19.70 -1.70 15.21
CA PHE A 230 19.05 -3.00 15.40
C PHE A 230 19.61 -3.73 16.62
N GLU A 231 20.94 -3.86 16.71
CA GLU A 231 21.58 -4.54 17.82
C GLU A 231 21.23 -3.88 19.16
N ARG A 232 21.18 -2.54 19.22
CA ARG A 232 20.87 -1.82 20.47
C ARG A 232 19.41 -1.86 20.85
N THR A 233 18.48 -1.75 19.91
CA THR A 233 17.08 -1.41 20.22
C THR A 233 16.04 -2.35 19.63
N ALA A 234 16.42 -3.37 18.86
CA ALA A 234 15.44 -4.31 18.31
C ALA A 234 14.68 -5.09 19.39
N HIS A 235 15.23 -5.23 20.60
CA HIS A 235 14.57 -5.84 21.76
C HIS A 235 13.29 -5.08 22.19
N LEU A 236 13.15 -3.81 21.78
CA LEU A 236 11.91 -3.05 21.95
C LEU A 236 10.76 -3.58 21.09
N PHE A 237 11.09 -4.21 19.96
CA PHE A 237 10.15 -4.63 18.94
C PHE A 237 10.02 -6.14 18.84
N TYR A 238 11.08 -6.91 19.14
CA TYR A 238 11.07 -8.35 19.02
C TYR A 238 11.46 -9.01 20.36
N PRO A 239 10.76 -10.08 20.78
CA PRO A 239 11.02 -10.77 22.04
C PRO A 239 12.35 -11.53 22.04
N LYS A 240 12.82 -12.02 20.89
CA LYS A 240 14.09 -12.76 20.77
C LYS A 240 14.98 -12.13 19.70
N VAL A 241 15.98 -11.37 20.12
CA VAL A 241 16.95 -10.72 19.22
C VAL A 241 18.33 -11.31 19.43
N LYS A 242 19.03 -11.62 18.34
CA LYS A 242 20.46 -11.89 18.39
C LYS A 242 21.22 -10.55 18.40
N SER A 243 21.72 -10.17 19.57
CA SER A 243 22.44 -8.93 19.77
C SER A 243 23.64 -9.14 20.71
N PRO A 244 24.76 -8.40 20.54
CA PRO A 244 25.81 -8.34 21.56
C PRO A 244 25.31 -7.78 22.90
N TYR A 245 24.19 -7.03 22.90
CA TYR A 245 23.57 -6.45 24.09
C TYR A 245 22.46 -7.35 24.66
N PHE A 246 22.76 -8.65 24.81
CA PHE A 246 21.78 -9.68 25.22
C PHE A 246 21.09 -9.39 26.56
N PHE A 247 21.77 -8.68 27.47
CA PHE A 247 21.24 -8.31 28.79
C PHE A 247 19.99 -7.41 28.70
N LEU A 248 19.81 -6.65 27.61
CA LEU A 248 18.60 -5.84 27.41
C LEU A 248 17.35 -6.70 27.20
N ALA A 249 17.51 -7.92 26.71
CA ALA A 249 16.40 -8.87 26.60
C ALA A 249 16.02 -9.51 27.95
N GLU A 250 16.96 -9.58 28.90
CA GLU A 250 16.74 -10.15 30.24
C GLU A 250 15.92 -9.23 31.15
N GLU A 251 15.95 -7.91 30.92
CA GLU A 251 15.09 -6.94 31.63
C GLU A 251 13.60 -7.15 31.32
N GLY A 252 13.31 -8.00 30.34
CA GLY A 252 11.99 -8.23 29.83
C GLY A 252 11.54 -7.08 28.96
N THR A 253 10.57 -7.38 28.12
CA THR A 253 9.95 -6.38 27.29
C THR A 253 9.02 -5.60 28.27
N GLY A 254 9.37 -4.37 28.68
CA GLY A 254 8.48 -3.52 29.50
C GLY A 254 7.35 -2.90 28.68
N ALA A 255 6.23 -2.44 29.26
CA ALA A 255 5.14 -1.84 28.46
C ALA A 255 5.63 -0.68 27.57
N PHE A 256 5.41 -0.76 26.25
CA PHE A 256 5.85 0.24 25.27
C PHE A 256 5.16 1.59 25.57
N PHE A 257 5.94 2.68 25.74
CA PHE A 257 5.54 3.98 26.31
C PHE A 257 5.15 4.01 27.81
N SER A 258 5.31 2.93 28.57
CA SER A 258 5.45 3.06 30.01
C SER A 258 6.75 3.80 30.26
N PHE A 259 6.67 5.06 30.71
CA PHE A 259 7.81 5.87 31.15
C PHE A 259 8.40 5.37 32.48
N GLY A 260 8.59 4.05 32.59
CA GLY A 260 9.59 3.51 33.49
C GLY A 260 10.97 4.04 33.05
N PRO A 261 11.93 4.22 33.99
CA PRO A 261 13.22 4.83 33.66
C PRO A 261 13.98 4.12 32.52
N GLN A 262 13.89 2.80 32.40
CA GLN A 262 14.60 2.00 31.39
C GLN A 262 14.05 2.21 29.97
N ASN A 263 12.74 2.04 29.74
CA ASN A 263 12.13 2.25 28.41
C ASN A 263 12.39 3.65 27.82
N ALA A 264 12.48 4.69 28.66
CA ALA A 264 12.80 6.03 28.21
C ALA A 264 14.24 6.15 27.68
N LEU A 265 15.19 5.43 28.30
CA LEU A 265 16.57 5.35 27.84
C LEU A 265 16.67 4.57 26.53
N ASP A 266 15.90 3.51 26.36
CA ASP A 266 15.90 2.73 25.11
C ASP A 266 15.27 3.49 23.95
N VAL A 267 14.20 4.26 24.18
CA VAL A 267 13.64 5.17 23.17
C VAL A 267 14.63 6.28 22.82
N LEU A 268 15.34 6.83 23.81
CA LEU A 268 16.40 7.80 23.57
C LEU A 268 17.54 7.19 22.75
N ALA A 269 17.97 5.96 23.08
CA ALA A 269 18.97 5.23 22.32
C ALA A 269 18.47 4.95 20.89
N TRP A 270 17.20 4.59 20.72
CA TRP A 270 16.60 4.33 19.41
C TRP A 270 16.66 5.58 18.53
N ILE A 271 16.22 6.74 19.03
CA ILE A 271 16.28 8.01 18.31
C ILE A 271 17.74 8.41 18.04
N HIS A 272 18.62 8.30 19.03
CA HIS A 272 20.03 8.66 18.92
C HIS A 272 20.78 7.83 17.86
N THR A 273 20.36 6.59 17.68
CA THR A 273 20.96 5.62 16.75
C THR A 273 20.30 5.62 15.37
N ILE A 274 19.33 6.51 15.10
CA ILE A 274 18.91 6.84 13.73
C ILE A 274 20.05 7.66 13.09
N ASN A 275 21.13 6.95 12.81
CA ASN A 275 22.41 7.47 12.40
C ASN A 275 23.12 6.46 11.49
N TYR A 276 22.67 6.38 10.24
CA TYR A 276 23.01 5.29 9.34
C TYR A 276 23.97 5.73 8.25
N GLU A 277 25.00 4.91 8.02
CA GLU A 277 25.82 5.03 6.82
C GLU A 277 25.04 4.57 5.59
N VAL A 278 25.30 5.21 4.46
CA VAL A 278 24.73 4.80 3.17
C VAL A 278 25.66 3.76 2.55
N THR A 279 25.26 2.49 2.59
CA THR A 279 26.06 1.37 2.11
C THR A 279 25.67 0.92 0.70
N GLU A 280 24.42 1.20 0.28
CA GLU A 280 23.91 0.86 -1.05
C GLU A 280 23.29 2.10 -1.74
N PRO A 281 24.11 3.11 -2.12
CA PRO A 281 23.61 4.40 -2.60
C PRO A 281 22.76 4.33 -3.87
N ASP A 282 22.91 3.29 -4.70
CA ASP A 282 22.08 3.10 -5.89
C ASP A 282 20.60 2.86 -5.54
N ARG A 283 20.31 2.33 -4.35
CA ARG A 283 18.93 2.16 -3.87
C ARG A 283 18.24 3.49 -3.60
N MET A 284 18.97 4.54 -3.20
CA MET A 284 18.39 5.88 -3.10
C MET A 284 17.95 6.41 -4.47
N ARG A 285 18.70 6.11 -5.54
CA ARG A 285 18.28 6.46 -6.90
C ARG A 285 17.05 5.68 -7.34
N LYS A 286 16.96 4.39 -6.99
CA LYS A 286 15.76 3.58 -7.22
C LYS A 286 14.55 4.14 -6.46
N ALA A 287 14.73 4.51 -5.19
CA ALA A 287 13.67 5.11 -4.39
C ALA A 287 13.15 6.41 -5.02
N LEU A 288 14.05 7.28 -5.51
CA LEU A 288 13.66 8.48 -6.25
C LEU A 288 12.85 8.14 -7.51
N LEU A 289 13.29 7.15 -8.29
CA LEU A 289 12.55 6.69 -9.47
C LEU A 289 11.15 6.19 -9.08
N HIS A 290 11.03 5.38 -8.02
CA HIS A 290 9.73 4.93 -7.53
C HIS A 290 8.81 6.10 -7.14
N LEU A 291 9.32 7.11 -6.42
CA LEU A 291 8.53 8.29 -6.05
C LEU A 291 8.10 9.12 -7.27
N GLU A 292 8.98 9.32 -8.24
CA GLU A 292 8.66 10.02 -9.49
C GLU A 292 7.61 9.25 -10.32
N THR A 293 7.71 7.92 -10.38
CA THR A 293 6.73 7.06 -11.07
C THR A 293 5.38 7.06 -10.36
N MET A 294 5.35 7.01 -9.02
CA MET A 294 4.11 7.10 -8.25
C MET A 294 3.34 8.40 -8.55
N ILE A 295 4.02 9.55 -8.65
CA ILE A 295 3.38 10.82 -9.05
C ILE A 295 2.78 10.73 -10.46
N GLN A 296 3.51 10.13 -11.42
CA GLN A 296 3.03 9.97 -12.79
C GLN A 296 1.79 9.07 -12.82
N LEU A 297 1.82 7.94 -12.13
CA LEU A 297 0.71 7.01 -12.02
C LEU A 297 -0.51 7.62 -11.33
N SER A 298 -0.30 8.40 -10.27
CA SER A 298 -1.39 9.15 -9.62
C SER A 298 -2.07 10.09 -10.61
N ARG A 299 -1.32 10.82 -11.46
CA ARG A 299 -1.92 11.66 -12.52
C ARG A 299 -2.70 10.85 -13.55
N VAL A 300 -2.19 9.68 -13.94
CA VAL A 300 -2.90 8.77 -14.87
C VAL A 300 -4.20 8.28 -14.25
N SER A 301 -4.17 7.84 -12.98
CA SER A 301 -5.35 7.43 -12.21
C SER A 301 -6.40 8.54 -12.18
N TRP A 302 -6.02 9.76 -11.77
CA TRP A 302 -6.95 10.90 -11.74
C TRP A 302 -7.51 11.26 -13.12
N ALA A 303 -6.76 11.03 -14.20
CA ALA A 303 -7.24 11.27 -15.55
C ALA A 303 -8.29 10.24 -16.02
N PHE A 304 -8.30 9.03 -15.45
CA PHE A 304 -9.39 8.06 -15.62
C PHE A 304 -10.58 8.45 -14.73
N ILE A 305 -10.34 8.68 -13.44
CA ILE A 305 -11.36 9.05 -12.44
C ILE A 305 -12.17 10.28 -12.88
N ASP A 306 -11.52 11.31 -13.42
CA ASP A 306 -12.22 12.52 -13.90
C ASP A 306 -13.17 12.25 -15.08
N LYS A 307 -12.89 11.22 -15.89
CA LYS A 307 -13.67 10.86 -17.09
C LYS A 307 -14.85 9.94 -16.78
N GLU A 308 -14.83 9.27 -15.63
CA GLU A 308 -15.90 8.38 -15.21
C GLU A 308 -17.23 9.14 -15.07
N GLN A 309 -18.31 8.43 -15.40
CA GLN A 309 -19.67 8.97 -15.42
C GLN A 309 -20.64 8.18 -14.55
N ASP A 310 -20.36 6.90 -14.29
CA ASP A 310 -21.12 6.11 -13.34
C ASP A 310 -20.74 6.45 -11.90
N ASP A 311 -21.60 6.05 -10.96
CA ASP A 311 -21.38 6.18 -9.51
C ASP A 311 -21.70 4.81 -8.90
N ASN A 312 -20.78 3.86 -9.08
CA ASN A 312 -21.01 2.44 -8.85
C ASN A 312 -20.09 1.89 -7.76
N ARG A 313 -20.23 2.42 -6.53
CA ARG A 313 -19.46 1.97 -5.36
C ARG A 313 -17.95 2.19 -5.56
N GLU A 314 -17.59 3.44 -5.83
CA GLU A 314 -16.24 3.84 -6.16
C GLU A 314 -15.27 3.64 -4.99
N TRP A 315 -14.09 3.09 -5.32
CA TRP A 315 -12.95 3.11 -4.40
C TRP A 315 -12.45 4.53 -4.24
N VAL A 316 -11.98 5.19 -5.31
CA VAL A 316 -11.59 6.61 -5.34
C VAL A 316 -12.55 7.39 -6.24
N PRO A 317 -13.52 8.15 -5.70
CA PRO A 317 -14.48 8.87 -6.53
C PRO A 317 -13.91 10.18 -7.09
N ASN A 318 -14.41 10.59 -8.24
CA ASN A 318 -14.35 11.98 -8.68
C ASN A 318 -15.32 12.87 -7.89
N ALA A 319 -15.30 14.18 -8.18
CA ALA A 319 -16.07 15.18 -7.42
C ALA A 319 -17.61 15.05 -7.54
N ARG A 320 -18.12 14.21 -8.43
CA ARG A 320 -19.54 13.97 -8.67
C ARG A 320 -20.01 12.60 -8.15
N GLN A 321 -19.08 11.71 -7.83
CA GLN A 321 -19.33 10.35 -7.39
C GLN A 321 -19.29 10.23 -5.86
N THR A 322 -19.75 9.09 -5.36
CA THR A 322 -19.81 8.77 -3.94
C THR A 322 -18.82 7.63 -3.61
N SER A 323 -17.86 7.88 -2.72
CA SER A 323 -16.98 6.79 -2.25
C SER A 323 -17.73 5.81 -1.35
N VAL A 324 -17.30 4.55 -1.39
CA VAL A 324 -17.61 3.57 -0.33
C VAL A 324 -16.99 3.95 1.03
N MET A 325 -15.93 4.75 1.05
CA MET A 325 -15.26 5.21 2.27
C MET A 325 -16.09 6.30 2.96
N ARG A 326 -16.86 5.90 3.98
CA ARG A 326 -17.63 6.84 4.78
C ARG A 326 -16.72 7.77 5.59
N GLY A 327 -17.08 9.05 5.64
CA GLY A 327 -16.34 10.08 6.38
C GLY A 327 -15.37 10.89 5.53
N PHE A 328 -15.13 10.45 4.28
CA PHE A 328 -14.37 11.19 3.28
C PHE A 328 -15.33 11.80 2.26
N ASN A 329 -15.12 13.07 1.94
CA ASN A 329 -15.88 13.76 0.91
C ASN A 329 -14.89 14.33 -0.13
N VAL A 330 -14.89 13.76 -1.33
CA VAL A 330 -14.02 14.18 -2.42
C VAL A 330 -14.73 15.29 -3.19
N THR A 331 -14.46 16.54 -2.83
CA THR A 331 -15.01 17.70 -3.55
C THR A 331 -14.06 18.11 -4.69
N GLY A 332 -14.56 18.90 -5.64
CA GLY A 332 -13.70 19.47 -6.71
C GLY A 332 -12.50 20.27 -6.18
N SER A 333 -12.64 20.92 -5.02
CA SER A 333 -11.53 21.62 -4.36
C SER A 333 -10.49 20.67 -3.76
N VAL A 334 -10.90 19.51 -3.25
CA VAL A 334 -10.00 18.45 -2.76
C VAL A 334 -9.21 17.88 -3.93
N VAL A 335 -9.88 17.55 -5.04
CA VAL A 335 -9.22 17.04 -6.26
C VAL A 335 -8.23 18.06 -6.84
N ALA A 336 -8.62 19.34 -6.92
CA ALA A 336 -7.73 20.41 -7.37
C ALA A 336 -6.51 20.56 -6.44
N GLY A 337 -6.73 20.56 -5.11
CA GLY A 337 -5.66 20.63 -4.12
C GLY A 337 -4.70 19.45 -4.20
N TRP A 338 -5.19 18.24 -4.49
CA TRP A 338 -4.35 17.06 -4.71
C TRP A 338 -3.50 17.18 -5.97
N LYS A 339 -4.08 17.61 -7.11
CA LYS A 339 -3.33 17.83 -8.35
C LYS A 339 -2.24 18.91 -8.19
N GLU A 340 -2.55 19.99 -7.49
CA GLU A 340 -1.56 21.02 -7.14
C GLU A 340 -0.43 20.46 -6.25
N PHE A 341 -0.75 19.57 -5.32
CA PHE A 341 0.24 18.85 -4.52
C PHE A 341 1.16 17.97 -5.38
N LEU A 342 0.59 17.18 -6.30
CA LEU A 342 1.36 16.37 -7.25
C LEU A 342 2.29 17.22 -8.14
N ASP A 343 1.85 18.41 -8.55
CA ASP A 343 2.68 19.37 -9.29
C ASP A 343 3.84 19.91 -8.45
N GLU A 344 3.59 20.29 -7.19
CA GLU A 344 4.66 20.81 -6.33
C GLU A 344 5.68 19.72 -5.97
N MET A 345 5.21 18.50 -5.67
CA MET A 345 6.07 17.36 -5.36
C MET A 345 6.93 16.93 -6.56
N ASP A 346 6.37 16.93 -7.77
CA ASP A 346 7.13 16.63 -9.00
C ASP A 346 8.30 17.60 -9.21
N LEU A 347 8.06 18.90 -8.97
CA LEU A 347 9.12 19.92 -9.07
C LEU A 347 10.21 19.73 -8.00
N ILE A 348 9.83 19.33 -6.79
CA ILE A 348 10.77 19.08 -5.68
C ILE A 348 11.65 17.85 -5.97
N LEU A 349 11.06 16.72 -6.38
CA LEU A 349 11.80 15.49 -6.68
C LEU A 349 12.70 15.64 -7.91
N LYS A 350 12.30 16.47 -8.88
CA LYS A 350 13.13 16.86 -10.03
C LYS A 350 14.21 17.89 -9.70
N GLY A 351 14.28 18.37 -8.45
CA GLY A 351 15.24 19.38 -8.02
C GLY A 351 15.05 20.76 -8.68
N ARG A 352 13.88 20.99 -9.29
CA ARG A 352 13.52 22.29 -9.90
C ARG A 352 13.01 23.28 -8.85
N LYS A 353 12.49 22.76 -7.74
CA LYS A 353 12.14 23.52 -6.54
C LYS A 353 12.82 22.96 -5.31
N LEU A 354 13.15 23.85 -4.40
CA LEU A 354 13.80 23.53 -3.14
C LEU A 354 12.80 23.55 -1.99
N VAL A 355 13.00 22.68 -0.99
CA VAL A 355 12.24 22.71 0.26
C VAL A 355 12.78 23.84 1.16
N PRO A 356 11.94 24.62 1.87
CA PRO A 356 12.39 25.71 2.71
C PRO A 356 13.36 25.24 3.79
N PHE A 357 14.57 25.81 3.84
CA PHE A 357 15.48 25.54 4.96
C PHE A 357 15.08 26.39 6.17
N TRP A 358 14.93 25.75 7.33
CA TRP A 358 14.32 26.37 8.52
C TRP A 358 15.31 27.07 9.46
N ARG A 359 16.62 26.79 9.38
CA ARG A 359 17.64 27.32 10.30
C ARG A 359 18.49 28.44 9.68
N GLY A 360 18.92 29.41 10.50
CA GLY A 360 19.95 30.38 10.12
C GLY A 360 19.55 31.43 9.07
N VAL A 361 18.26 31.54 8.73
CA VAL A 361 17.72 32.52 7.77
C VAL A 361 16.80 33.52 8.47
N ARG A 362 16.72 34.77 7.98
CA ARG A 362 15.80 35.78 8.52
C ARG A 362 14.36 35.29 8.29
N GLY A 363 13.66 34.96 9.38
CA GLY A 363 12.35 34.31 9.35
C GLY A 363 12.37 32.79 9.54
N GLY A 364 13.50 32.17 9.86
CA GLY A 364 13.61 30.72 10.14
C GLY A 364 12.66 30.20 11.23
N VAL A 365 12.31 28.91 11.16
CA VAL A 365 11.44 28.22 12.13
C VAL A 365 12.30 27.56 13.19
N SER A 366 11.88 27.66 14.44
CA SER A 366 12.23 26.67 15.46
C SER A 366 11.33 25.44 15.27
N PRO A 367 11.80 24.19 15.48
CA PRO A 367 10.93 23.01 15.53
C PRO A 367 9.73 23.12 16.48
N PHE A 368 9.73 24.13 17.35
CA PHE A 368 8.69 24.45 18.32
C PHE A 368 7.88 25.71 18.00
N ALA A 369 8.09 26.34 16.83
CA ALA A 369 7.35 27.52 16.40
C ALA A 369 6.26 27.16 15.38
N THR A 370 5.12 27.84 15.47
CA THR A 370 3.90 27.58 14.68
C THR A 370 3.92 28.20 13.27
N SER A 371 5.06 28.74 12.80
CA SER A 371 5.14 29.42 11.51
C SER A 371 6.37 29.03 10.71
N VAL A 372 6.15 28.67 9.44
CA VAL A 372 7.17 28.31 8.44
C VAL A 372 7.89 29.58 7.93
N PRO A 373 9.16 29.54 7.46
CA PRO A 373 9.85 30.77 7.13
C PRO A 373 9.17 31.44 5.95
N ILE A 374 8.84 32.72 6.13
CA ILE A 374 8.03 33.44 5.15
C ILE A 374 8.81 33.63 3.84
N ASN A 375 10.16 33.61 3.86
CA ASN A 375 11.04 33.59 2.69
C ASN A 375 12.49 33.19 3.08
N PRO A 376 12.86 31.90 3.11
CA PRO A 376 14.25 31.53 3.38
C PRO A 376 15.12 31.86 2.16
N THR A 377 16.36 32.30 2.38
CA THR A 377 17.30 32.55 1.28
C THR A 377 18.00 31.28 0.79
N LEU A 378 17.85 30.17 1.52
CA LEU A 378 18.41 28.86 1.24
C LEU A 378 17.27 27.84 1.25
N GLY A 379 17.33 26.87 0.35
CA GLY A 379 16.44 25.71 0.33
C GLY A 379 17.24 24.41 0.25
N ILE A 380 16.58 23.31 0.56
CA ILE A 380 17.11 21.96 0.48
C ILE A 380 16.75 21.38 -0.89
N ASN A 381 17.76 20.95 -1.64
CA ASN A 381 17.58 20.21 -2.88
C ASN A 381 17.31 18.72 -2.55
N VAL A 382 16.02 18.36 -2.49
CA VAL A 382 15.59 16.99 -2.16
C VAL A 382 16.11 15.97 -3.17
N ARG A 383 16.20 16.33 -4.46
CA ARG A 383 16.76 15.42 -5.47
C ARG A 383 18.18 14.97 -5.10
N ARG A 384 19.01 15.90 -4.63
CA ARG A 384 20.39 15.59 -4.24
C ARG A 384 20.49 14.68 -3.03
N VAL A 385 19.51 14.70 -2.12
CA VAL A 385 19.41 13.73 -1.02
C VAL A 385 19.35 12.28 -1.53
N PHE A 386 18.73 12.07 -2.70
CA PHE A 386 18.65 10.75 -3.33
C PHE A 386 19.78 10.46 -4.32
N THR A 387 20.26 11.46 -5.07
CA THR A 387 21.29 11.23 -6.11
C THR A 387 22.71 11.28 -5.58
N GLU A 388 22.93 11.97 -4.47
CA GLU A 388 24.21 12.16 -3.78
C GLU A 388 24.05 11.86 -2.27
N PRO A 389 23.53 10.67 -1.89
CA PRO A 389 23.18 10.40 -0.51
C PRO A 389 24.43 10.35 0.37
N THR A 390 24.36 11.04 1.51
CA THR A 390 25.33 10.98 2.61
C THR A 390 24.70 10.28 3.80
N ARG A 391 25.52 9.97 4.81
CA ARG A 391 25.08 9.48 6.12
C ARG A 391 23.80 10.16 6.61
N LEU A 392 22.83 9.37 7.02
CA LEU A 392 21.56 9.81 7.59
C LEU A 392 21.70 9.92 9.10
N ASP A 393 21.88 11.12 9.63
CA ASP A 393 21.85 11.39 11.08
C ASP A 393 20.59 12.22 11.41
N LEU A 394 19.57 11.60 12.02
CA LEU A 394 18.29 12.25 12.28
C LEU A 394 18.45 13.49 13.18
N ALA A 395 19.29 13.40 14.21
CA ALA A 395 19.49 14.51 15.15
C ALA A 395 20.11 15.72 14.43
N LEU A 396 21.12 15.48 13.58
CA LEU A 396 21.76 16.53 12.78
C LEU A 396 20.88 17.00 11.60
N TRP A 397 20.00 16.14 11.08
CA TRP A 397 18.98 16.54 10.11
C TRP A 397 17.97 17.49 10.73
N ILE A 398 17.40 17.16 11.90
CA ILE A 398 16.46 18.03 12.64
C ILE A 398 17.14 19.34 13.07
N GLN A 399 18.38 19.25 13.56
CA GLN A 399 19.17 20.40 13.94
C GLN A 399 19.50 21.29 12.74
N GLY A 400 19.73 20.69 11.56
CA GLY A 400 19.88 21.35 10.26
C GLY A 400 21.28 21.25 9.64
N THR A 401 22.32 20.84 10.36
CA THR A 401 23.69 20.76 9.82
C THR A 401 23.88 19.62 8.83
N ALA A 402 23.15 18.51 8.97
CA ALA A 402 23.23 17.42 8.00
C ALA A 402 22.67 17.82 6.62
N ALA A 403 21.85 18.87 6.55
CA ALA A 403 21.33 19.38 5.29
C ALA A 403 22.37 20.16 4.46
N LEU A 404 23.52 20.53 5.05
CA LEU A 404 24.54 21.40 4.45
C LEU A 404 24.93 21.01 3.01
N PRO A 405 25.20 19.73 2.66
CA PRO A 405 25.56 19.34 1.30
C PRO A 405 24.50 19.66 0.25
N TYR A 406 23.24 19.77 0.68
CA TYR A 406 22.05 19.92 -0.16
C TYR A 406 21.47 21.34 -0.15
N LEU A 407 22.11 22.28 0.55
CA LEU A 407 21.64 23.66 0.62
C LEU A 407 22.02 24.44 -0.64
N GLU A 408 21.02 25.03 -1.28
CA GLU A 408 21.16 25.78 -2.51
C GLU A 408 20.30 27.06 -2.48
N ARG A 409 20.62 27.98 -3.39
CA ARG A 409 19.76 29.14 -3.70
C ARG A 409 18.99 28.82 -4.99
N GLY A 410 17.69 29.13 -5.02
CA GLY A 410 16.86 28.85 -6.18
C GLY A 410 15.39 29.13 -5.91
N ASP A 411 14.53 28.59 -6.77
CA ASP A 411 13.09 28.62 -6.54
C ASP A 411 12.73 27.72 -5.36
N ILE A 412 12.13 28.28 -4.33
CA ILE A 412 11.80 27.59 -3.08
C ILE A 412 10.29 27.49 -2.98
N THR A 413 9.77 26.30 -2.66
CA THR A 413 8.33 26.12 -2.48
C THR A 413 7.79 27.02 -1.38
N SER A 414 6.63 27.63 -1.62
CA SER A 414 6.04 28.60 -0.68
C SER A 414 5.21 27.90 0.41
N PRO A 415 5.43 28.20 1.70
CA PRO A 415 4.58 27.68 2.76
C PRO A 415 3.12 28.13 2.66
N ARG A 416 2.88 29.32 2.10
CA ARG A 416 1.51 29.81 1.84
C ARG A 416 0.80 28.93 0.82
N LYS A 417 1.51 28.49 -0.23
CA LYS A 417 0.99 27.57 -1.23
C LYS A 417 0.63 26.22 -0.59
N TRP A 418 1.53 25.67 0.24
CA TRP A 418 1.26 24.46 1.02
C TRP A 418 0.02 24.58 1.92
N ASN A 419 -0.12 25.66 2.67
CA ASN A 419 -1.29 25.90 3.51
C ASN A 419 -2.59 26.01 2.71
N GLN A 420 -2.55 26.63 1.53
CA GLN A 420 -3.72 26.74 0.64
C GLN A 420 -4.13 25.38 0.07
N MET A 421 -3.17 24.58 -0.38
CA MET A 421 -3.38 23.23 -0.91
C MET A 421 -3.91 22.28 0.18
N ILE A 422 -3.22 22.18 1.32
CA ILE A 422 -3.58 21.32 2.45
C ILE A 422 -4.89 21.77 3.11
N GLY A 423 -5.17 23.08 3.13
CA GLY A 423 -6.39 23.65 3.69
C GLY A 423 -7.68 23.10 3.07
N GLN A 424 -7.63 22.65 1.81
CA GLN A 424 -8.79 22.05 1.12
C GLN A 424 -9.25 20.75 1.78
N PHE A 425 -8.35 20.04 2.46
CA PHE A 425 -8.59 18.73 3.09
C PHE A 425 -9.12 18.84 4.52
N ARG A 426 -9.38 20.06 5.02
CA ARG A 426 -9.99 20.32 6.35
C ARG A 426 -9.31 19.57 7.51
N GLY A 427 -7.98 19.48 7.46
CA GLY A 427 -7.17 18.80 8.48
C GLY A 427 -7.01 17.28 8.28
N GLN A 428 -7.58 16.70 7.22
CA GLN A 428 -7.49 15.28 6.90
C GLN A 428 -6.49 14.96 5.78
N PHE A 429 -5.60 15.90 5.42
CA PHE A 429 -4.68 15.75 4.29
C PHE A 429 -3.91 14.43 4.30
N PHE A 430 -3.35 14.04 5.45
CA PHE A 430 -2.59 12.78 5.54
C PHE A 430 -3.46 11.53 5.34
N ASN A 431 -4.72 11.56 5.77
CA ASN A 431 -5.64 10.43 5.54
C ASN A 431 -6.01 10.33 4.06
N PHE A 432 -6.22 11.48 3.40
CA PHE A 432 -6.43 11.52 1.96
C PHE A 432 -5.17 11.13 1.18
N ALA A 433 -3.97 11.58 1.60
CA ALA A 433 -2.72 11.18 0.97
C ALA A 433 -2.53 9.66 1.06
N LEU A 434 -2.72 9.07 2.25
CA LEU A 434 -2.66 7.63 2.47
C LEU A 434 -3.72 6.83 1.68
N TRP A 435 -4.75 7.48 1.14
CA TRP A 435 -5.78 6.84 0.29
C TRP A 435 -5.62 7.17 -1.20
N PHE A 436 -5.12 8.35 -1.55
CA PHE A 436 -4.95 8.79 -2.92
C PHE A 436 -3.60 8.41 -3.51
N ASN A 437 -2.55 8.23 -2.69
CA ASN A 437 -1.25 7.59 -2.91
C ASN A 437 -0.24 8.00 -1.81
#